data_AF-A0ABD6D3H2-F1
#
_entry.id   AF-A0ABD6D3H2-F1
#
_cell.length_a   1.000
_cell.length_b   1.000
_cell.length_c   1.000
_cell.angle_alpha   90.00
_cell.angle_beta   90.00
_cell.angle_gamma   90.00
#
_symmetry.space_group_name_H-M   'P 1'
#
loop_
_entity.id
_entity.type
_entity.pdbx_description
1 polymer ?
#
loop_
_entity_poly.entity_id
_entity_poly.type
_entity_poly.pdbx_seq_one_letter_code
_entity_poly.pdbx_strand_id
1 'polypeptide(L)'
;MSTESEPLQDRLKKVQEEHRRRYLSDELDEIAEVMEETILQRTLAKAFFQEEIEIDTTAKERVQEVLRLLKQNDYDTVEERLSNLRDDVDAAEQTVENRIQELRLKHNSTVTAMRRLNDRVDRVSGMRLQALEGLLDDWRWKEHVYLDGNNELAELKENAREYGEEMRTAFEDLKEELFGSYPEEIRGLIYRMIDDERLSYSDLSENQRQLLAESDIEDYIELTLS
;
A
#
# COMPACT_ATOMS: atom_id res chain seq x y z
N MET A 1 -2.63 42.37 50.87
CA MET A 1 -3.26 41.66 49.73
C MET A 1 -2.98 42.50 48.49
N SER A 2 -1.73 42.42 48.00
CA SER A 2 -1.31 43.15 46.80
C SER A 2 -1.30 42.16 45.65
N THR A 3 -2.23 42.32 44.72
CA THR A 3 -2.16 41.70 43.40
C THR A 3 -0.99 42.34 42.66
N GLU A 4 0.20 41.76 42.77
CA GLU A 4 1.29 42.03 41.83
C GLU A 4 0.84 41.51 40.47
N SER A 5 0.27 42.41 39.68
CA SER A 5 0.02 42.18 38.27
C SER A 5 1.37 42.00 37.59
N GLU A 6 1.68 40.77 37.15
CA GLU A 6 2.83 40.49 36.30
C GLU A 6 2.96 41.56 35.20
N PRO A 7 4.18 42.05 34.92
CA PRO A 7 4.43 43.01 33.85
C PRO A 7 3.79 42.55 32.54
N LEU A 8 3.19 43.48 31.80
CA LEU A 8 2.55 43.19 30.50
C LEU A 8 3.47 42.41 29.55
N GLN A 9 4.78 42.66 29.62
CA GLN A 9 5.80 41.97 28.84
C GLN A 9 5.93 40.48 29.19
N ASP A 10 5.88 40.12 30.48
CA ASP A 10 5.99 38.73 30.91
C ASP A 10 4.72 37.95 30.58
N ARG A 11 3.55 38.60 30.69
CA ARG A 11 2.28 38.04 30.20
C ARG A 11 2.28 37.82 28.70
N LEU A 12 2.82 38.76 27.92
CA LEU A 12 2.87 38.67 26.46
C LEU A 12 3.84 37.56 26.00
N LYS A 13 4.99 37.41 26.66
CA LYS A 13 5.91 36.28 26.44
C LYS A 13 5.25 34.93 26.74
N LYS A 14 4.55 34.81 27.86
CA LYS A 14 3.84 33.58 28.23
C LYS A 14 2.77 33.19 27.21
N VAL A 15 1.98 34.16 26.75
CA VAL A 15 0.99 33.93 25.69
C VAL A 15 1.66 33.52 24.38
N GLN A 16 2.77 34.16 24.00
CA GLN A 16 3.55 33.78 22.80
C GLN A 16 4.10 32.35 22.91
N GLU A 17 4.67 31.98 24.06
CA GLU A 17 5.17 30.61 24.30
C GLU A 17 4.05 29.57 24.25
N GLU A 18 2.87 29.87 24.83
CA GLU A 18 1.71 28.98 24.76
C GLU A 18 1.22 28.80 23.32
N HIS A 19 1.16 29.87 22.54
CA HIS A 19 0.79 29.79 21.12
C HIS A 19 1.81 28.99 20.31
N ARG A 20 3.11 29.20 20.54
CA ARG A 20 4.19 28.48 19.86
C ARG A 20 4.15 26.98 20.18
N ARG A 21 3.89 26.61 21.44
CA ARG A 21 3.72 25.20 21.83
C ARG A 21 2.51 24.54 21.17
N ARG A 22 1.39 25.26 21.05
CA ARG A 22 0.22 24.75 20.33
C ARG A 22 0.54 24.51 18.86
N TYR A 23 1.15 25.49 18.19
CA TYR A 23 1.59 25.34 16.80
C TYR A 23 2.50 24.12 16.61
N LEU A 24 3.50 23.94 17.48
CA LEU A 24 4.37 22.77 17.43
C LEU A 24 3.62 21.45 17.65
N SER A 25 2.62 21.44 18.53
CA SER A 25 1.78 20.26 18.73
C SER A 25 1.01 19.93 17.45
N ASP A 26 0.31 20.93 16.90
CA ASP A 26 -0.53 20.76 15.71
C ASP A 26 0.29 20.23 14.52
N GLU A 27 1.48 20.78 14.28
CA GLU A 27 2.37 20.32 13.20
C GLU A 27 2.95 18.92 13.45
N LEU A 28 3.28 18.58 14.70
CA LEU A 28 3.75 17.24 15.04
C LEU A 28 2.64 16.20 14.91
N ASP A 29 1.39 16.58 15.21
CA ASP A 29 0.22 15.74 15.04
C ASP A 29 -0.03 15.47 13.54
N GLU A 30 0.05 16.49 12.67
CA GLU A 30 -0.01 16.30 11.21
C GLU A 30 1.07 15.32 10.70
N ILE A 31 2.32 15.50 11.14
CA ILE A 31 3.43 14.60 10.75
C ILE A 31 3.17 13.18 11.27
N ALA A 32 2.65 13.05 12.48
CA ALA A 32 2.33 11.75 13.07
C ALA A 32 1.22 11.03 12.29
N GLU A 33 0.19 11.74 11.83
CA GLU A 33 -0.87 11.20 10.97
C GLU A 33 -0.29 10.65 9.66
N VAL A 34 0.56 11.42 8.96
CA VAL A 34 1.21 10.97 7.72
C VAL A 34 2.09 9.73 7.96
N MET A 35 2.85 9.72 9.06
CA MET A 35 3.67 8.57 9.45
C MET A 35 2.82 7.34 9.75
N GLU A 36 1.72 7.50 10.48
CA GLU A 36 0.76 6.43 10.77
C GLU A 36 0.23 5.83 9.48
N GLU A 37 -0.32 6.66 8.59
CA GLU A 37 -0.86 6.20 7.31
C GLU A 37 0.21 5.49 6.47
N THR A 38 1.42 6.04 6.41
CA THR A 38 2.56 5.41 5.72
C THR A 38 2.89 4.03 6.29
N ILE A 39 2.87 3.87 7.62
CA ILE A 39 3.10 2.58 8.28
C ILE A 39 1.98 1.58 7.97
N LEU A 40 0.73 2.02 7.99
CA LEU A 40 -0.43 1.18 7.71
C LEU A 40 -0.45 0.72 6.26
N GLN A 41 -0.19 1.62 5.31
CA GLN A 41 -0.06 1.28 3.89
C GLN A 41 1.06 0.27 3.64
N ARG A 42 2.23 0.42 4.26
CA ARG A 42 3.33 -0.57 4.17
C ARG A 42 2.92 -1.93 4.75
N THR A 43 2.17 -1.94 5.85
CA THR A 43 1.66 -3.16 6.48
C THR A 43 0.69 -3.89 5.56
N LEU A 44 -0.24 -3.14 4.95
CA LEU A 44 -1.20 -3.65 3.99
C LEU A 44 -0.48 -4.17 2.73
N ALA A 45 0.46 -3.41 2.17
CA ALA A 45 1.22 -3.81 0.98
C ALA A 45 1.98 -5.12 1.22
N LYS A 46 2.59 -5.28 2.40
CA LYS A 46 3.25 -6.53 2.81
C LYS A 46 2.29 -7.70 2.94
N ALA A 47 1.09 -7.47 3.46
CA ALA A 47 0.08 -8.52 3.61
C ALA A 47 -0.52 -8.95 2.26
N PHE A 48 -0.91 -7.98 1.44
CA PHE A 48 -1.61 -8.20 0.18
C PHE A 48 -0.66 -8.59 -0.96
N PHE A 49 0.32 -7.73 -1.26
CA PHE A 49 1.24 -7.92 -2.39
C PHE A 49 2.46 -8.77 -2.04
N GLN A 50 2.60 -9.17 -0.77
CA GLN A 50 3.78 -9.89 -0.27
C GLN A 50 5.08 -9.11 -0.46
N GLU A 51 5.00 -7.77 -0.49
CA GLU A 51 6.14 -6.92 -0.73
C GLU A 51 6.46 -6.01 0.46
N GLU A 52 7.71 -6.04 0.90
CA GLU A 52 8.21 -5.16 1.94
C GLU A 52 8.81 -3.89 1.32
N ILE A 53 8.05 -2.80 1.38
CA ILE A 53 8.50 -1.50 0.88
C ILE A 53 9.48 -0.92 1.90
N GLU A 54 10.72 -0.68 1.48
CA GLU A 54 11.73 -0.02 2.29
C GLU A 54 11.54 1.50 2.27
N ILE A 55 11.79 2.14 3.41
CA ILE A 55 11.81 3.60 3.54
C ILE A 55 13.20 4.03 4.00
N ASP A 56 13.60 5.24 3.61
CA ASP A 56 14.88 5.83 3.99
C ASP A 56 15.06 5.79 5.51
N THR A 57 16.24 5.37 5.96
CA THR A 57 16.64 5.39 7.37
C THR A 57 16.73 6.80 7.93
N THR A 58 16.97 7.80 7.08
CA THR A 58 17.08 9.22 7.45
C THR A 58 15.82 9.71 8.15
N ALA A 59 14.63 9.41 7.61
CA ALA A 59 13.36 9.78 8.22
C ALA A 59 13.22 9.18 9.63
N LYS A 60 13.61 7.91 9.83
CA LYS A 60 13.57 7.25 11.14
C LYS A 60 14.52 7.89 12.14
N GLU A 61 15.73 8.24 11.71
CA GLU A 61 16.72 8.90 12.55
C GLU A 61 16.25 10.28 12.99
N ARG A 62 15.65 11.06 12.08
CA ARG A 62 15.10 12.39 12.41
C ARG A 62 13.91 12.33 13.34
N VAL A 63 13.00 11.38 13.16
CA VAL A 63 11.91 11.15 14.13
C VAL A 63 12.49 10.88 15.52
N GLN A 64 13.51 10.01 15.63
CA GLN A 64 14.15 9.71 16.91
C GLN A 64 14.85 10.93 17.51
N GLU A 65 15.49 11.77 16.69
CA GLU A 65 16.09 13.04 17.12
C GLU A 65 15.03 13.98 17.70
N VAL A 66 13.93 14.21 16.98
CA VAL A 66 12.84 15.10 17.43
C VAL A 66 12.20 14.58 18.71
N LEU A 67 11.95 13.26 18.82
CA LEU A 67 11.45 12.65 20.05
C LEU A 67 12.40 12.83 21.24
N ARG A 68 13.72 12.81 21.01
CA ARG A 68 14.72 13.08 22.05
C ARG A 68 14.69 14.55 22.49
N LEU A 69 14.57 15.49 21.55
CA LEU A 69 14.48 16.93 21.84
C LEU A 69 13.19 17.27 22.62
N LEU A 70 12.06 16.67 22.24
CA LEU A 70 10.79 16.81 22.97
C LEU A 70 10.91 16.32 24.43
N LYS A 71 11.57 15.18 24.67
CA LYS A 71 11.85 14.67 26.03
C LYS A 71 12.75 15.60 26.84
N GLN A 72 13.60 16.38 26.17
CA GLN A 72 14.48 17.36 26.78
C GLN A 72 13.80 18.73 26.97
N ASN A 73 12.54 18.89 26.54
CA ASN A 73 11.81 20.16 26.49
C ASN A 73 12.51 21.24 25.64
N ASP A 74 13.30 20.83 24.64
CA ASP A 74 14.03 21.71 23.74
C ASP A 74 13.16 22.09 22.52
N TYR A 75 12.09 22.83 22.80
CA TYR A 75 11.08 23.21 21.79
C TYR A 75 11.65 24.15 20.72
N ASP A 76 12.68 24.93 21.05
CA ASP A 76 13.34 25.82 20.09
C ASP A 76 14.02 25.01 19.00
N THR A 77 14.79 23.99 19.38
CA THR A 77 15.46 23.12 18.41
C THR A 77 14.46 22.23 17.67
N VAL A 78 13.35 21.82 18.31
CA VAL A 78 12.28 21.08 17.61
C VAL A 78 11.71 21.91 16.47
N GLU A 79 11.41 23.19 16.70
CA GLU A 79 10.86 24.07 15.66
C GLU A 79 11.84 24.24 14.48
N GLU A 80 13.13 24.39 14.75
CA GLU A 80 14.16 24.49 13.70
C GLU A 80 14.28 23.20 12.87
N ARG A 81 13.97 22.04 13.46
CA ARG A 81 14.06 20.73 12.80
C ARG A 81 12.78 20.29 12.12
N LEU A 82 11.65 20.88 12.49
CA LEU A 82 10.31 20.43 12.10
C LEU A 82 10.11 20.39 10.58
N SER A 83 10.51 21.44 9.87
CA SER A 83 10.40 21.48 8.39
C SER A 83 11.18 20.34 7.74
N ASN A 84 12.38 20.05 8.21
CA ASN A 84 13.19 18.96 7.64
C ASN A 84 12.60 17.59 7.99
N LEU A 85 11.99 17.44 9.17
CA LEU A 85 11.28 16.21 9.53
C LEU A 85 10.08 15.99 8.60
N ARG A 86 9.31 17.05 8.33
CA ARG A 86 8.16 17.01 7.41
C ARG A 86 8.60 16.59 6.01
N ASP A 87 9.63 17.24 5.45
CA ASP A 87 10.16 16.90 4.13
C ASP A 87 10.59 15.42 4.02
N ASP A 88 11.25 14.88 5.06
CA ASP A 88 11.69 13.49 5.09
C ASP A 88 10.53 12.50 5.22
N VAL A 89 9.49 12.85 5.99
CA VAL A 89 8.27 12.03 6.14
C VAL A 89 7.46 12.03 4.84
N ASP A 90 7.27 13.19 4.22
CA ASP A 90 6.57 13.34 2.94
C ASP A 90 7.30 12.55 1.83
N ALA A 91 8.63 12.57 1.81
CA ALA A 91 9.42 11.77 0.88
C ALA A 91 9.25 10.25 1.11
N ALA A 92 9.15 9.82 2.37
CA ALA A 92 8.87 8.43 2.70
C ALA A 92 7.45 8.00 2.30
N GLU A 93 6.45 8.86 2.53
CA GLU A 93 5.07 8.67 2.07
C GLU A 93 5.04 8.51 0.55
N GLN A 94 5.60 9.46 -0.19
CA GLN A 94 5.63 9.42 -1.65
C GLN A 94 6.30 8.16 -2.20
N THR A 95 7.37 7.69 -1.54
CA THR A 95 8.05 6.44 -1.92
C THR A 95 7.10 5.24 -1.77
N VAL A 96 6.35 5.19 -0.66
CA VAL A 96 5.38 4.12 -0.38
C VAL A 96 4.22 4.18 -1.36
N GLU A 97 3.63 5.36 -1.59
CA GLU A 97 2.50 5.54 -2.50
C GLU A 97 2.85 5.13 -3.94
N ASN A 98 4.00 5.59 -4.45
CA ASN A 98 4.47 5.23 -5.78
C ASN A 98 4.62 3.70 -5.92
N ARG A 99 5.22 3.05 -4.91
CA ARG A 99 5.42 1.61 -4.96
C ARG A 99 4.12 0.82 -4.89
N ILE A 100 3.17 1.27 -4.06
CA ILE A 100 1.82 0.68 -4.00
C ILE A 100 1.08 0.88 -5.32
N GLN A 101 1.20 2.04 -5.96
CA GLN A 101 0.59 2.29 -7.26
C GLN A 101 1.12 1.32 -8.32
N GLU A 102 2.44 1.10 -8.39
CA GLU A 102 3.04 0.11 -9.30
C GLU A 102 2.50 -1.30 -9.06
N LEU A 103 2.43 -1.71 -7.78
CA LEU A 103 1.92 -3.03 -7.39
C LEU A 103 0.44 -3.22 -7.76
N ARG A 104 -0.37 -2.17 -7.54
CA ARG A 104 -1.78 -2.13 -7.92
C ARG A 104 -1.96 -2.22 -9.42
N LEU A 105 -1.21 -1.46 -10.21
CA LEU A 105 -1.27 -1.53 -11.68
C LEU A 105 -0.92 -2.92 -12.20
N LYS A 106 0.11 -3.56 -11.61
CA LYS A 106 0.46 -4.94 -11.94
C LYS A 106 -0.69 -5.90 -11.64
N HIS A 107 -1.23 -5.88 -10.42
CA HIS A 107 -2.33 -6.77 -10.04
C HIS A 107 -3.60 -6.49 -10.85
N ASN A 108 -3.92 -5.23 -11.13
CA ASN A 108 -5.08 -4.86 -11.93
C ASN A 108 -4.97 -5.40 -13.36
N SER A 109 -3.76 -5.35 -13.94
CA SER A 109 -3.49 -5.96 -15.25
C SER A 109 -3.75 -7.47 -15.22
N THR A 110 -3.26 -8.16 -14.18
CA THR A 110 -3.52 -9.59 -13.96
C THR A 110 -5.02 -9.88 -13.82
N VAL A 111 -5.76 -9.13 -13.01
CA VAL A 111 -7.21 -9.30 -12.82
C VAL A 111 -8.00 -9.04 -14.09
N THR A 112 -7.62 -8.00 -14.85
CA THR A 112 -8.23 -7.69 -16.14
C THR A 112 -8.06 -8.85 -17.11
N ALA A 113 -6.86 -9.45 -17.15
CA ALA A 113 -6.59 -10.59 -17.99
C ALA A 113 -7.30 -11.86 -17.49
N MET A 114 -7.43 -12.07 -16.17
CA MET A 114 -8.29 -13.11 -15.59
C MET A 114 -9.75 -12.94 -16.00
N ARG A 115 -10.28 -11.71 -15.99
CA ARG A 115 -11.65 -11.42 -16.45
C ARG A 115 -11.85 -11.76 -17.92
N ARG A 116 -10.93 -11.33 -18.79
CA ARG A 116 -10.97 -11.66 -20.24
C ARG A 116 -10.94 -13.16 -20.50
N LEU A 117 -10.15 -13.90 -19.72
CA LEU A 117 -10.13 -15.37 -19.81
C LEU A 117 -11.46 -15.95 -19.31
N ASN A 118 -11.94 -15.48 -18.16
CA ASN A 118 -13.16 -15.98 -17.54
C ASN A 118 -14.42 -15.71 -18.37
N ASP A 119 -14.48 -14.62 -19.14
CA ASP A 119 -15.56 -14.35 -20.10
C ASP A 119 -15.74 -15.47 -21.14
N ARG A 120 -14.74 -16.35 -21.29
CA ARG A 120 -14.73 -17.47 -22.25
C ARG A 120 -14.92 -18.81 -21.60
N VAL A 121 -14.24 -19.05 -20.48
CA VAL A 121 -14.25 -20.36 -19.80
C VAL A 121 -15.32 -20.47 -18.72
N ASP A 122 -15.89 -19.34 -18.27
CA ASP A 122 -16.96 -19.23 -17.28
C ASP A 122 -16.74 -20.11 -16.04
N ARG A 123 -15.52 -20.10 -15.51
CA ARG A 123 -15.11 -20.96 -14.38
C ARG A 123 -15.28 -20.28 -13.03
N VAL A 124 -15.18 -18.97 -13.01
CA VAL A 124 -15.15 -18.13 -11.81
C VAL A 124 -16.25 -17.08 -11.92
N SER A 125 -16.75 -16.60 -10.78
CA SER A 125 -17.74 -15.52 -10.79
C SER A 125 -17.13 -14.22 -11.33
N GLY A 126 -17.67 -13.73 -12.45
CA GLY A 126 -17.29 -12.42 -13.01
C GLY A 126 -17.54 -11.26 -12.03
N MET A 127 -18.54 -11.38 -11.15
CA MET A 127 -18.80 -10.41 -10.07
C MET A 127 -17.65 -10.36 -9.06
N ARG A 128 -17.04 -11.51 -8.70
CA ARG A 128 -15.89 -11.55 -7.79
C ARG A 128 -14.65 -10.90 -8.43
N LEU A 129 -14.41 -11.15 -9.72
CA LEU A 129 -13.33 -10.52 -10.48
C LEU A 129 -13.51 -9.00 -10.58
N GLN A 130 -14.73 -8.55 -10.87
CA GLN A 130 -15.05 -7.12 -10.93
C GLN A 130 -14.91 -6.41 -9.58
N ALA A 131 -15.29 -7.07 -8.48
CA ALA A 131 -15.09 -6.53 -7.14
C ALA A 131 -13.59 -6.33 -6.85
N LEU A 132 -12.75 -7.32 -7.18
CA LEU A 132 -11.31 -7.25 -7.00
C LEU A 132 -10.65 -6.17 -7.89
N GLU A 133 -11.08 -6.05 -9.15
CA GLU A 133 -10.67 -4.97 -10.06
C GLU A 133 -11.02 -3.59 -9.47
N GLY A 134 -12.24 -3.45 -8.95
CA GLY A 134 -12.70 -2.22 -8.29
C GLY A 134 -11.88 -1.84 -7.06
N LEU A 135 -11.49 -2.83 -6.23
CA LEU A 135 -10.61 -2.61 -5.08
C LEU A 135 -9.20 -2.17 -5.50
N LEU A 136 -8.69 -2.72 -6.60
CA LEU A 136 -7.38 -2.37 -7.14
C LEU A 136 -7.39 -1.01 -7.85
N ASP A 137 -8.52 -0.58 -8.41
CA ASP A 137 -8.71 0.74 -9.04
C ASP A 137 -8.98 1.85 -8.02
N ASP A 138 -9.76 1.56 -6.98
CA ASP A 138 -10.18 2.51 -5.95
C ASP A 138 -9.70 2.03 -4.58
N TRP A 139 -8.50 2.49 -4.20
CA TRP A 139 -7.77 2.02 -3.02
C TRP A 139 -8.28 2.61 -1.71
N ARG A 140 -9.51 2.26 -1.35
CA ARG A 140 -10.22 2.77 -0.15
C ARG A 140 -9.94 1.96 1.11
N TRP A 141 -8.66 1.69 1.37
CA TRP A 141 -8.27 0.87 2.52
C TRP A 141 -8.63 1.48 3.88
N LYS A 142 -8.70 2.82 3.98
CA LYS A 142 -8.96 3.52 5.25
C LYS A 142 -10.27 3.07 5.92
N GLU A 143 -11.32 2.83 5.13
CA GLU A 143 -12.64 2.41 5.63
C GLU A 143 -12.61 1.02 6.29
N HIS A 144 -11.61 0.20 5.96
CA HIS A 144 -11.43 -1.15 6.50
C HIS A 144 -10.43 -1.21 7.66
N VAL A 145 -9.61 -0.16 7.82
CA VAL A 145 -8.57 -0.09 8.86
C VAL A 145 -9.01 0.75 10.04
N TYR A 146 -9.63 1.90 9.78
CA TYR A 146 -10.17 2.81 10.80
C TYR A 146 -11.62 2.43 11.15
N LEU A 147 -11.79 1.26 11.75
CA LEU A 147 -13.12 0.75 12.13
C LEU A 147 -13.74 1.53 13.29
N ASP A 148 -12.91 1.98 14.23
CA ASP A 148 -13.30 2.75 15.41
C ASP A 148 -12.41 3.99 15.55
N GLY A 149 -13.00 5.12 15.99
CA GLY A 149 -12.34 6.43 15.97
C GLY A 149 -11.26 6.67 17.04
N ASN A 150 -10.88 5.67 17.84
CA ASN A 150 -9.90 5.78 18.92
C ASN A 150 -8.92 4.60 18.96
N ASN A 151 -8.73 3.89 17.85
CA ASN A 151 -7.87 2.71 17.84
C ASN A 151 -6.40 3.08 18.00
N GLU A 152 -5.67 2.28 18.78
CA GLU A 152 -4.22 2.44 18.89
C GLU A 152 -3.54 1.95 17.60
N LEU A 153 -2.37 2.51 17.26
CA LEU A 153 -1.60 2.13 16.08
C LEU A 153 -1.38 0.61 15.95
N ALA A 154 -1.22 -0.10 17.07
CA ALA A 154 -1.05 -1.55 17.08
C ALA A 154 -2.28 -2.29 16.53
N GLU A 155 -3.48 -1.83 16.88
CA GLU A 155 -4.74 -2.36 16.39
C GLU A 155 -4.98 -1.99 14.92
N LEU A 156 -4.70 -0.73 14.55
CA LEU A 156 -4.77 -0.31 13.13
C LEU A 156 -3.85 -1.17 12.24
N LYS A 157 -2.65 -1.52 12.73
CA LYS A 157 -1.73 -2.43 12.02
C LYS A 157 -2.21 -3.87 11.98
N GLU A 158 -3.07 -4.29 12.90
CA GLU A 158 -3.73 -5.60 12.82
C GLU A 158 -4.79 -5.57 11.73
N ASN A 159 -5.69 -4.59 11.79
CA ASN A 159 -6.76 -4.41 10.80
C ASN A 159 -6.19 -4.30 9.37
N ALA A 160 -5.14 -3.50 9.18
CA ALA A 160 -4.47 -3.36 7.88
C ALA A 160 -3.87 -4.68 7.36
N ARG A 161 -3.39 -5.53 8.26
CA ARG A 161 -2.84 -6.84 7.90
C ARG A 161 -3.92 -7.83 7.57
N GLU A 162 -4.94 -7.95 8.43
CA GLU A 162 -6.09 -8.82 8.21
C GLU A 162 -6.76 -8.50 6.87
N TYR A 163 -7.06 -7.22 6.64
CA TYR A 163 -7.64 -6.77 5.37
C TYR A 163 -6.74 -7.11 4.16
N GLY A 164 -5.43 -6.87 4.25
CA GLY A 164 -4.51 -7.24 3.18
C GLY A 164 -4.43 -8.76 2.93
N GLU A 165 -4.51 -9.58 3.97
CA GLU A 165 -4.54 -11.04 3.87
C GLU A 165 -5.86 -11.57 3.29
N GLU A 166 -6.99 -10.95 3.61
CA GLU A 166 -8.29 -11.24 3.00
C GLU A 166 -8.27 -10.95 1.50
N MET A 167 -7.77 -9.76 1.11
CA MET A 167 -7.61 -9.40 -0.30
C MET A 167 -6.71 -10.39 -1.04
N ARG A 168 -5.60 -10.80 -0.42
CA ARG A 168 -4.67 -11.79 -1.00
C ARG A 168 -5.34 -13.14 -1.19
N THR A 169 -6.03 -13.62 -0.15
CA THR A 169 -6.75 -14.90 -0.21
C THR A 169 -7.78 -14.87 -1.33
N ALA A 170 -8.57 -13.79 -1.42
CA ALA A 170 -9.54 -13.63 -2.51
C ALA A 170 -8.86 -13.64 -3.89
N PHE A 171 -7.72 -12.96 -4.04
CA PHE A 171 -6.94 -12.95 -5.29
C PHE A 171 -6.44 -14.35 -5.67
N GLU A 172 -5.75 -15.03 -4.75
CA GLU A 172 -5.17 -16.34 -5.02
C GLU A 172 -6.23 -17.43 -5.19
N ASP A 173 -7.37 -17.34 -4.50
CA ASP A 173 -8.51 -18.26 -4.70
C ASP A 173 -9.09 -18.11 -6.10
N LEU A 174 -9.34 -16.88 -6.57
CA LEU A 174 -9.85 -16.65 -7.93
C LEU A 174 -8.86 -17.12 -8.99
N LYS A 175 -7.57 -16.96 -8.70
CA LYS A 175 -6.48 -17.42 -9.56
C LYS A 175 -6.43 -18.95 -9.61
N GLU A 176 -6.42 -19.64 -8.48
CA GLU A 176 -6.41 -21.11 -8.47
C GLU A 176 -7.72 -21.70 -9.01
N GLU A 177 -8.89 -21.10 -8.77
CA GLU A 177 -10.16 -21.54 -9.38
C GLU A 177 -10.11 -21.46 -10.92
N LEU A 178 -9.53 -20.37 -11.47
CA LEU A 178 -9.44 -20.17 -12.91
C LEU A 178 -8.38 -21.08 -13.58
N PHE A 179 -7.21 -21.21 -12.94
CA PHE A 179 -6.04 -21.88 -13.52
C PHE A 179 -5.77 -23.30 -13.03
N GLY A 180 -6.27 -23.66 -11.86
CA GLY A 180 -6.03 -24.95 -11.21
C GLY A 180 -6.49 -26.15 -12.03
N SER A 181 -7.41 -25.92 -12.97
CA SER A 181 -7.89 -26.94 -13.91
C SER A 181 -6.89 -27.25 -15.03
N TYR A 182 -5.88 -26.41 -15.26
CA TYR A 182 -4.88 -26.65 -16.31
C TYR A 182 -3.70 -27.49 -15.79
N PRO A 183 -3.13 -28.36 -16.64
CA PRO A 183 -1.88 -29.07 -16.35
C PRO A 183 -0.74 -28.11 -15.99
N GLU A 184 0.12 -28.54 -15.08
CA GLU A 184 1.23 -27.72 -14.55
C GLU A 184 2.17 -27.21 -15.67
N GLU A 185 2.33 -28.02 -16.73
CA GLU A 185 3.16 -27.75 -17.89
C GLU A 185 2.72 -26.52 -18.70
N ILE A 186 1.41 -26.21 -18.72
CA ILE A 186 0.85 -25.05 -19.41
C ILE A 186 0.36 -23.96 -18.45
N ARG A 187 0.13 -24.28 -17.17
CA ARG A 187 -0.30 -23.32 -16.15
C ARG A 187 0.64 -22.11 -16.06
N GLY A 188 1.95 -22.37 -16.03
CA GLY A 188 2.99 -21.33 -16.03
C GLY A 188 3.10 -20.52 -17.34
N LEU A 189 2.57 -21.04 -18.46
CA LEU A 189 2.48 -20.32 -19.73
C LEU A 189 1.27 -19.38 -19.73
N ILE A 190 0.14 -19.88 -19.25
CA ILE A 190 -1.10 -19.11 -19.13
C ILE A 190 -0.90 -17.93 -18.18
N TYR A 191 -0.17 -18.12 -17.08
CA TYR A 191 0.22 -17.02 -16.20
C TYR A 191 1.03 -15.93 -16.91
N ARG A 192 2.01 -16.30 -17.72
CA ARG A 192 2.83 -15.34 -18.49
C ARG A 192 2.01 -14.58 -19.52
N MET A 193 1.09 -15.24 -20.21
CA MET A 193 0.19 -14.58 -21.16
C MET A 193 -0.70 -13.51 -20.50
N ILE A 194 -1.05 -13.70 -19.24
CA ILE A 194 -1.91 -12.79 -18.46
C ILE A 194 -1.13 -11.58 -17.97
N ASP A 195 0.15 -11.76 -17.66
CA ASP A 195 1.10 -10.67 -17.36
C ASP A 195 1.57 -9.93 -18.65
N ASP A 196 0.84 -10.10 -19.76
CA ASP A 196 1.06 -9.47 -21.06
C ASP A 196 2.42 -9.85 -21.72
N GLU A 197 3.02 -10.95 -21.29
CA GLU A 197 4.19 -11.52 -21.96
C GLU A 197 3.74 -12.27 -23.22
N ARG A 198 4.15 -11.76 -24.39
CA ARG A 198 3.93 -12.45 -25.67
C ARG A 198 4.71 -13.76 -25.67
N LEU A 199 3.99 -14.87 -25.76
CA LEU A 199 4.61 -16.18 -25.96
C LEU A 199 5.01 -16.34 -27.44
N SER A 200 6.31 -16.57 -27.68
CA SER A 200 6.77 -17.01 -28.99
C SER A 200 6.52 -18.50 -29.16
N TYR A 201 6.05 -18.91 -30.34
CA TYR A 201 5.86 -20.32 -30.67
C TYR A 201 7.17 -21.11 -30.51
N SER A 202 8.32 -20.48 -30.80
CA SER A 202 9.67 -21.06 -30.67
C SER A 202 10.04 -21.47 -29.24
N ASP A 203 9.45 -20.81 -28.25
CA ASP A 203 9.83 -20.95 -26.84
C ASP A 203 9.02 -22.04 -26.12
N LEU A 204 8.06 -22.64 -26.84
CA LEU A 204 7.19 -23.71 -26.36
C LEU A 204 7.72 -25.07 -26.78
N SER A 205 7.76 -26.00 -25.84
CA SER A 205 7.99 -27.42 -26.15
C SER A 205 6.84 -28.02 -26.95
N GLU A 206 7.10 -29.12 -27.67
CA GLU A 206 6.08 -29.82 -28.45
C GLU A 206 4.90 -30.28 -27.59
N ASN A 207 5.18 -30.77 -26.37
CA ASN A 207 4.16 -31.14 -25.39
C ASN A 207 3.30 -29.94 -24.95
N GLN A 208 3.92 -28.78 -24.70
CA GLN A 208 3.18 -27.57 -24.33
C GLN A 208 2.31 -27.04 -25.47
N ARG A 209 2.79 -27.11 -26.71
CA ARG A 209 2.00 -26.74 -27.89
C ARG A 209 0.78 -27.63 -28.04
N GLN A 210 0.95 -28.94 -27.85
CA GLN A 210 -0.16 -29.89 -27.90
C GLN A 210 -1.17 -29.65 -26.79
N LEU A 211 -0.71 -29.47 -25.54
CA LEU A 211 -1.59 -29.21 -24.41
C LEU A 211 -2.35 -27.88 -24.52
N LEU A 212 -1.73 -26.84 -25.09
CA LEU A 212 -2.41 -25.57 -25.36
C LEU A 212 -3.45 -25.70 -26.48
N ALA A 213 -3.14 -26.47 -27.53
CA ALA A 213 -4.07 -26.76 -28.61
C ALA A 213 -5.26 -27.62 -28.16
N GLU A 214 -5.04 -28.55 -27.24
CA GLU A 214 -6.11 -29.38 -26.67
C GLU A 214 -6.92 -28.64 -25.57
N SER A 215 -6.51 -27.44 -25.18
CA SER A 215 -7.15 -26.65 -24.14
C SER A 215 -8.26 -25.76 -24.71
N ASP A 216 -9.24 -25.44 -23.87
CA ASP A 216 -10.33 -24.48 -24.14
C ASP A 216 -9.87 -23.01 -24.31
N ILE A 217 -8.57 -22.78 -24.42
CA ILE A 217 -7.94 -21.47 -24.65
C ILE A 217 -7.20 -21.38 -25.99
N GLU A 218 -7.10 -22.48 -26.76
CA GLU A 218 -6.36 -22.56 -28.03
C GLU A 218 -6.65 -21.37 -28.97
N ASP A 219 -7.94 -21.10 -29.22
CA ASP A 219 -8.44 -20.11 -30.18
C ASP A 219 -8.02 -18.66 -29.88
N TYR A 220 -7.41 -18.42 -28.72
CA TYR A 220 -7.14 -17.09 -28.21
C TYR A 220 -5.69 -16.85 -27.80
N ILE A 221 -4.80 -17.81 -28.07
CA ILE A 221 -3.37 -17.64 -27.89
C ILE A 221 -2.82 -16.93 -29.13
N GLU A 222 -2.45 -15.66 -29.00
CA GLU A 222 -1.65 -14.97 -30.03
C GLU A 222 -0.19 -15.48 -29.96
N LEU A 223 0.07 -16.63 -30.57
CA LEU A 223 1.43 -17.14 -30.73
C LEU A 223 2.10 -16.40 -31.88
N THR A 224 3.10 -15.60 -31.56
CA THR A 224 3.94 -14.99 -32.60
C THR A 224 4.90 -16.05 -33.16
N LEU A 225 4.87 -16.24 -34.48
CA LEU A 225 5.91 -16.95 -35.22
C LEU A 225 7.09 -15.99 -35.38
N SER A 226 7.99 -15.93 -34.39
CA SER A 226 9.30 -15.29 -34.60
C SER A 226 10.22 -16.21 -35.39
#